data_AF-A0A4R2I7J8-F1
#
_entry.id   AF-A0A4R2I7J8-F1
#
_cell.length_a   1.000
_cell.length_b   1.000
_cell.length_c   1.000
_cell.angle_alpha   90.00
_cell.angle_beta   90.00
_cell.angle_gamma   90.00
#
_symmetry.space_group_name_H-M   'P 1'
#
loop_
_entity.id
_entity.type
_entity.pdbx_description
1 polymer ?
#
loop_
_entity_poly.entity_id
_entity_poly.type
_entity_poly.pdbx_seq_one_letter_code
_entity_poly.pdbx_strand_id
1 'polypeptide(L)'
;MEVKHVVGGLVAIALLAWFAHGLRDPLRTALPFGTTDLSSVQVQLKRLSPADRALVEAYVRRSHGDVLPAKFADPDQPFTARTFGEAIALEKAWDVRRDAKDAEAARRQADRDAAMAPLRDAVEAGVARAEVLARGDLYAARDPSAPAKPASPGEQATVFVVTVSLHNLGGRTITGVQGSLEARDREAWLPLNLCWVDLGGRGPIEPASRVEFRCANPNRHASAQERAFIDDDSDRFTLVWNPRRVEFADGSSLDSGL
;
A
#
# COMPACT_ATOMS: atom_id res chain seq x y z
N MET A 1 75.10 21.75 15.46
CA MET A 1 73.72 21.33 15.81
C MET A 1 73.12 20.68 14.58
N GLU A 2 72.83 19.38 14.71
CA GLU A 2 72.63 18.47 13.59
C GLU A 2 71.26 18.64 12.92
N VAL A 3 71.28 18.98 11.64
CA VAL A 3 70.11 19.07 10.73
C VAL A 3 69.27 17.78 10.71
N LYS A 4 69.86 16.63 11.07
CA LYS A 4 69.19 15.32 11.15
C LYS A 4 68.09 15.25 12.22
N HIS A 5 68.23 15.98 13.32
CA HIS A 5 67.25 15.96 14.42
C HIS A 5 66.02 16.82 14.13
N VAL A 6 66.17 17.89 13.36
CA VAL A 6 65.06 18.78 12.97
C VAL A 6 64.15 18.14 11.93
N VAL A 7 64.74 17.43 10.95
CA VAL A 7 63.98 16.71 9.91
C VAL A 7 63.22 15.52 10.51
N GLY A 8 63.84 14.76 11.43
CA GLY A 8 63.17 13.66 12.15
C GLY A 8 61.98 14.13 12.99
N GLY A 9 62.10 15.28 13.66
CA GLY A 9 61.01 15.87 14.45
C GLY A 9 59.82 16.32 13.60
N LEU A 10 60.07 16.95 12.44
CA LEU A 10 59.00 17.37 11.52
C LEU A 10 58.25 16.20 10.89
N VAL A 11 58.96 15.12 10.53
CA VAL A 11 58.33 13.89 10.00
C VAL A 11 57.46 13.22 11.08
N ALA A 12 57.92 13.14 12.32
CA ALA A 12 57.13 12.59 13.42
C ALA A 12 55.88 13.43 13.73
N ILE A 13 55.97 14.76 13.69
CA ILE A 13 54.82 15.66 13.88
C ILE A 13 53.82 15.54 12.71
N ALA A 14 54.30 15.45 11.47
CA ALA A 14 53.43 15.24 10.31
C ALA A 14 52.70 13.89 10.36
N LEU A 15 53.39 12.83 10.79
CA LEU A 15 52.79 11.51 11.00
C LEU A 15 51.76 11.53 12.14
N LEU A 16 52.07 12.19 13.27
CA LEU A 16 51.14 12.34 14.39
C LEU A 16 49.91 13.19 14.02
N ALA A 17 50.09 14.27 13.26
CA ALA A 17 49.00 15.10 12.78
C ALA A 17 48.12 14.34 11.78
N TRP A 18 48.70 13.53 10.90
CA TRP A 18 47.97 12.69 9.96
C TRP A 18 47.20 11.57 10.68
N PHE A 19 47.81 10.92 11.68
CA PHE A 19 47.16 9.91 12.52
C PHE A 19 46.01 10.51 13.33
N ALA A 20 46.22 11.69 13.92
CA ALA A 20 45.19 12.42 14.66
C ALA A 20 44.06 12.94 13.76
N HIS A 21 44.35 13.29 12.50
CA HIS A 21 43.33 13.70 11.52
C HIS A 21 42.51 12.49 11.04
N GLY A 22 43.13 11.34 10.81
CA GLY A 22 42.45 10.09 10.47
C GLY A 22 41.56 9.54 11.60
N LEU A 23 41.94 9.77 12.87
CA LEU A 23 41.13 9.46 14.06
C LEU A 23 39.99 10.46 14.32
N ARG A 24 39.99 11.61 13.65
CA ARG A 24 38.99 12.68 13.84
C ARG A 24 37.85 12.64 12.84
N ASP A 25 37.98 11.91 11.73
CA ASP A 25 36.92 11.80 10.73
C ASP A 25 35.77 10.92 11.24
N PRO A 26 34.61 11.48 11.58
CA PRO A 26 33.48 10.70 12.06
C PRO A 26 32.96 9.71 11.01
N LEU A 27 33.21 9.92 9.71
CA LEU A 27 32.74 9.03 8.64
C LEU A 27 33.40 7.64 8.69
N ARG A 28 34.60 7.53 9.27
CA ARG A 28 35.31 6.25 9.42
C ARG A 28 34.89 5.44 10.64
N THR A 29 33.98 5.98 11.46
CA THR A 29 33.49 5.30 12.66
C THR A 29 32.78 4.02 12.26
N ALA A 30 33.19 2.90 12.85
CA ALA A 30 32.55 1.61 12.62
C ALA A 30 31.14 1.57 13.22
N LEU A 31 30.22 0.92 12.51
CA LEU A 31 28.87 0.69 13.02
C LEU A 31 28.88 -0.45 14.04
N PRO A 32 28.07 -0.35 15.12
CA PRO A 32 27.85 -1.49 16.00
C PRO A 32 27.00 -2.54 15.26
N PHE A 33 27.58 -3.71 14.98
CA PHE A 33 26.89 -4.76 14.24
C PHE A 33 25.95 -5.59 15.11
N GLY A 34 24.84 -6.02 14.53
CA GLY A 34 23.86 -6.90 15.19
C GLY A 34 23.00 -6.18 16.24
N THR A 35 22.99 -4.85 16.23
CA THR A 35 22.17 -4.04 17.13
C THR A 35 21.75 -2.73 16.46
N THR A 36 20.58 -2.24 16.86
CA THR A 36 20.11 -0.89 16.51
C THR A 36 20.54 0.16 17.54
N ASP A 37 21.17 -0.25 18.65
CA ASP A 37 21.66 0.64 19.69
C ASP A 37 22.98 1.33 19.27
N LEU A 38 22.92 2.65 19.14
CA LEU A 38 24.05 3.51 18.76
C LEU A 38 24.73 4.17 19.98
N SER A 39 24.38 3.79 21.21
CA SER A 39 24.93 4.34 22.45
C SER A 39 26.48 4.31 22.47
N SER A 40 27.07 3.21 21.98
CA SER A 40 28.52 2.98 21.93
C SER A 40 29.28 3.95 21.00
N VAL A 41 28.60 4.54 20.02
CA VAL A 41 29.17 5.44 19.00
C VAL A 41 28.57 6.85 19.05
N GLN A 42 27.84 7.17 20.13
CA GLN A 42 27.08 8.42 20.25
C GLN A 42 27.95 9.68 20.17
N VAL A 43 29.20 9.62 20.65
CA VAL A 43 30.14 10.75 20.60
C VAL A 43 30.52 11.09 19.16
N GLN A 44 30.77 10.07 18.34
CA GLN A 44 31.11 10.21 16.92
C GLN A 44 29.87 10.61 16.12
N LEU A 45 28.70 10.06 16.46
CA LEU A 45 27.43 10.40 15.83
C LEU A 45 27.08 11.89 16.02
N LYS A 46 27.37 12.46 17.20
CA LYS A 46 27.18 13.90 17.48
C LYS A 46 28.13 14.82 16.71
N ARG A 47 29.22 14.30 16.14
CA ARG A 47 30.16 15.08 15.32
C ARG A 47 29.75 15.16 13.85
N LEU A 48 28.80 14.33 13.41
CA LEU A 48 28.21 14.44 12.08
C LEU A 48 27.31 15.67 11.99
N SER A 49 27.08 16.15 10.77
CA SER A 49 26.00 17.10 10.52
C SER A 49 24.65 16.47 10.91
N PRO A 50 23.63 17.26 11.28
CA PRO A 50 22.30 16.72 11.58
C PRO A 50 21.72 15.87 10.44
N ALA A 51 21.98 16.25 9.18
CA ALA A 51 21.53 15.52 8.00
C ALA A 51 22.23 14.16 7.86
N ASP A 52 23.57 14.11 7.98
CA ASP A 52 24.31 12.86 7.88
C ASP A 52 24.04 11.93 9.06
N ARG A 53 23.85 12.49 10.26
CA ARG A 53 23.40 11.73 11.43
C ARG A 53 22.07 11.03 11.19
N ALA A 54 21.08 11.76 10.65
CA ALA A 54 19.77 11.19 10.34
C ALA A 54 19.86 10.03 9.32
N LEU A 55 20.77 10.12 8.35
CA LEU A 55 21.02 9.05 7.38
C LEU A 55 21.64 7.80 8.01
N VAL A 56 22.59 7.95 8.95
CA VAL A 56 23.14 6.81 9.70
C VAL A 56 22.04 6.14 10.53
N GLU A 57 21.23 6.93 11.25
CA GLU A 57 20.12 6.42 12.07
C GLU A 57 19.05 5.72 11.21
N ALA A 58 18.72 6.27 10.03
CA ALA A 58 17.79 5.67 9.08
C ALA A 58 18.30 4.34 8.52
N TYR A 59 19.58 4.29 8.14
CA TYR A 59 20.22 3.07 7.66
C TYR A 59 20.15 1.95 8.70
N VAL A 60 20.57 2.22 9.94
CA VAL A 60 20.59 1.24 11.03
C VAL A 60 19.18 0.74 11.36
N ARG A 61 18.19 1.63 11.32
CA ARG A 61 16.78 1.24 11.50
C ARG A 61 16.30 0.32 10.37
N ARG A 62 16.65 0.63 9.12
CA ARG A 62 16.24 -0.13 7.94
C ARG A 62 16.94 -1.48 7.84
N SER A 63 18.21 -1.56 8.23
CA SER A 63 18.98 -2.80 8.26
C SER A 63 18.76 -3.60 9.55
N HIS A 64 18.00 -3.08 10.53
CA HIS A 64 17.91 -3.64 11.88
C HIS A 64 19.28 -3.87 12.57
N GLY A 65 20.31 -3.12 12.17
CA GLY A 65 21.68 -3.32 12.64
C GLY A 65 22.44 -4.46 11.96
N ASP A 66 21.83 -5.13 10.98
CA ASP A 66 22.45 -6.22 10.24
C ASP A 66 23.45 -5.71 9.21
N VAL A 67 24.53 -6.49 9.05
CA VAL A 67 25.53 -6.30 8.01
C VAL A 67 25.78 -7.63 7.31
N LEU A 68 25.38 -7.69 6.05
CA LEU A 68 25.54 -8.84 5.18
C LEU A 68 26.85 -8.74 4.39
N PRO A 69 27.57 -9.86 4.21
CA PRO A 69 28.60 -9.94 3.18
C PRO A 69 28.00 -9.58 1.81
N ALA A 70 28.74 -8.83 0.98
CA ALA A 70 28.23 -8.31 -0.31
C ALA A 70 27.62 -9.39 -1.22
N LYS A 71 28.13 -10.63 -1.19
CA LYS A 71 27.60 -11.76 -1.96
C LYS A 71 26.22 -12.25 -1.53
N PHE A 72 25.76 -11.87 -0.34
CA PHE A 72 24.45 -12.23 0.21
C PHE A 72 23.54 -11.01 0.36
N ALA A 73 24.05 -9.82 0.07
CA ALA A 73 23.27 -8.60 0.14
C ALA A 73 22.42 -8.46 -1.13
N ASP A 74 21.17 -8.04 -0.97
CA ASP A 74 20.31 -7.66 -2.09
C ASP A 74 20.99 -6.53 -2.88
N PRO A 75 21.24 -6.67 -4.20
CA PRO A 75 21.81 -5.61 -5.03
C PRO A 75 21.03 -4.29 -4.96
N ASP A 76 19.71 -4.35 -4.76
CA ASP A 76 18.85 -3.18 -4.66
C ASP A 76 18.84 -2.58 -3.25
N GLN A 77 19.14 -3.40 -2.24
CA GLN A 77 19.16 -3.05 -0.82
C GLN A 77 20.41 -3.59 -0.10
N PRO A 78 21.61 -3.14 -0.47
CA PRO A 78 22.82 -3.73 0.06
C PRO A 78 23.02 -3.30 1.52
N PHE A 79 22.70 -4.19 2.47
CA PHE A 79 23.01 -4.02 3.89
C PHE A 79 24.47 -4.32 4.19
N THR A 80 25.40 -3.61 3.56
CA THR A 80 26.84 -3.91 3.58
C THR A 80 27.69 -2.88 4.35
N ALA A 81 27.09 -1.82 4.89
CA ALA A 81 27.83 -0.73 5.52
C ALA A 81 28.54 -1.23 6.78
N ARG A 82 29.84 -0.91 6.88
CA ARG A 82 30.65 -1.14 8.08
C ARG A 82 30.96 0.14 8.82
N THR A 83 30.81 1.29 8.17
CA THR A 83 31.14 2.62 8.70
C THR A 83 29.99 3.61 8.50
N PHE A 84 30.06 4.73 9.22
CA PHE A 84 29.12 5.85 9.02
C PHE A 84 29.13 6.37 7.58
N GLY A 85 30.30 6.54 6.96
CA GLY A 85 30.43 7.02 5.59
C GLY A 85 29.76 6.10 4.57
N GLU A 86 29.93 4.78 4.75
CA GLU A 86 29.26 3.78 3.89
C GLU A 86 27.76 3.76 4.10
N ALA A 87 27.29 3.86 5.35
CA ALA A 87 25.85 3.92 5.65
C ALA A 87 25.20 5.18 5.05
N ILE A 88 25.85 6.34 5.18
CA ILE A 88 25.39 7.60 4.58
C ILE A 88 25.29 7.46 3.06
N ALA A 89 26.32 6.89 2.40
CA ALA A 89 26.33 6.72 0.96
C ALA A 89 25.22 5.76 0.49
N LEU A 90 25.03 4.65 1.19
CA LEU A 90 24.00 3.66 0.87
C LEU A 90 22.58 4.17 1.13
N GLU A 91 22.38 4.94 2.20
CA GLU A 91 21.07 5.53 2.50
C GLU A 91 20.70 6.64 1.52
N LYS A 92 21.66 7.51 1.13
CA LYS A 92 21.42 8.49 0.05
C LYS A 92 21.03 7.80 -1.26
N ALA A 93 21.71 6.72 -1.61
CA ALA A 93 21.39 5.96 -2.82
C ALA A 93 20.03 5.26 -2.72
N TRP A 94 19.66 4.79 -1.52
CA TRP A 94 18.36 4.20 -1.23
C TRP A 94 17.24 5.23 -1.35
N ASP A 95 17.38 6.42 -0.76
CA ASP A 95 16.39 7.49 -0.86
C ASP A 95 16.07 7.84 -2.32
N VAL A 96 17.10 8.02 -3.16
CA VAL A 96 16.90 8.29 -4.59
C VAL A 96 16.12 7.16 -5.28
N ARG A 97 16.42 5.89 -4.97
CA ARG A 97 15.71 4.75 -5.55
C ARG A 97 14.28 4.63 -5.04
N ARG A 98 14.05 4.85 -3.74
CA ARG A 98 12.72 4.85 -3.14
C ARG A 98 11.87 5.92 -3.78
N ASP A 99 12.36 7.16 -3.83
CA ASP A 99 11.62 8.29 -4.39
C ASP A 99 11.29 8.06 -5.87
N ALA A 100 12.20 7.45 -6.64
CA ALA A 100 11.92 7.05 -8.02
C ALA A 100 10.83 5.97 -8.12
N LYS A 101 10.88 4.93 -7.26
CA LYS A 101 9.86 3.87 -7.21
C LYS A 101 8.49 4.42 -6.77
N ASP A 102 8.47 5.32 -5.80
CA ASP A 102 7.26 5.97 -5.31
C ASP A 102 6.65 6.89 -6.38
N ALA A 103 7.48 7.66 -7.08
CA ALA A 103 7.04 8.49 -8.21
C ALA A 103 6.47 7.64 -9.35
N GLU A 104 7.10 6.51 -9.68
CA GLU A 104 6.58 5.57 -10.68
C GLU A 104 5.27 4.91 -10.23
N ALA A 105 5.18 4.51 -8.95
CA ALA A 105 3.95 3.96 -8.39
C ALA A 105 2.80 4.98 -8.41
N ALA A 106 3.09 6.23 -8.05
CA ALA A 106 2.13 7.34 -8.12
C ALA A 106 1.70 7.62 -9.56
N ARG A 107 2.64 7.62 -10.52
CA ARG A 107 2.31 7.76 -11.95
C ARG A 107 1.40 6.64 -12.42
N ARG A 108 1.75 5.39 -12.15
CA ARG A 108 0.92 4.22 -12.50
C ARG A 108 -0.47 4.29 -11.86
N GLN A 109 -0.58 4.81 -10.65
CA GLN A 109 -1.88 5.00 -10.01
C GLN A 109 -2.70 6.09 -10.72
N ALA A 110 -2.09 7.23 -11.04
CA ALA A 110 -2.75 8.30 -11.78
C ALA A 110 -3.19 7.85 -13.18
N ASP A 111 -2.35 7.09 -13.89
CA ASP A 111 -2.67 6.52 -15.21
C ASP A 111 -3.88 5.57 -15.11
N ARG A 112 -3.93 4.73 -14.07
CA ARG A 112 -5.09 3.84 -13.81
C ARG A 112 -6.36 4.63 -13.52
N ASP A 113 -6.28 5.64 -12.67
CA ASP A 113 -7.44 6.45 -12.31
C ASP A 113 -7.96 7.26 -13.50
N ALA A 114 -7.07 7.79 -14.34
CA ALA A 114 -7.41 8.45 -15.58
C ALA A 114 -8.08 7.50 -16.58
N ALA A 115 -7.58 6.26 -16.69
CA ALA A 115 -8.17 5.24 -17.56
C ALA A 115 -9.57 4.81 -17.11
N MET A 116 -9.83 4.79 -15.79
CA MET A 116 -11.14 4.45 -15.23
C MET A 116 -12.12 5.64 -15.19
N ALA A 117 -11.65 6.88 -15.28
CA ALA A 117 -12.49 8.07 -15.14
C ALA A 117 -13.69 8.10 -16.11
N PRO A 118 -13.54 7.84 -17.43
CA PRO A 118 -14.68 7.83 -18.35
C PRO A 118 -15.73 6.76 -18.01
N LEU A 119 -15.30 5.63 -17.42
CA LEU A 119 -16.21 4.57 -17.00
C LEU A 119 -16.95 4.97 -15.72
N ARG A 120 -16.27 5.62 -14.77
CA ARG A 120 -16.89 6.16 -13.54
C ARG A 120 -17.88 7.29 -13.85
N ASP A 121 -17.64 8.07 -14.90
CA ASP A 121 -18.57 9.09 -15.39
C ASP A 121 -19.81 8.47 -16.07
N ALA A 122 -19.70 7.23 -16.58
CA ALA A 122 -20.82 6.53 -17.21
C ALA A 122 -21.66 5.74 -16.21
N VAL A 123 -21.02 5.07 -15.24
CA VAL A 123 -21.70 4.22 -14.27
C VAL A 123 -21.09 4.35 -12.88
N GLU A 124 -21.97 4.62 -11.92
CA GLU A 124 -21.66 4.60 -10.49
C GLU A 124 -22.06 3.26 -9.89
N ALA A 125 -21.23 2.72 -9.00
CA ALA A 125 -21.55 1.54 -8.21
C ALA A 125 -21.49 1.87 -6.72
N GLY A 126 -22.48 1.39 -5.97
CA GLY A 126 -22.56 1.58 -4.53
C GLY A 126 -23.15 0.37 -3.83
N VAL A 127 -23.18 0.43 -2.50
CA VAL A 127 -23.84 -0.56 -1.64
C VAL A 127 -25.21 -0.03 -1.26
N ALA A 128 -26.27 -0.67 -1.74
CA ALA A 128 -27.63 -0.37 -1.31
C ALA A 128 -27.94 -1.01 0.05
N ARG A 129 -27.36 -2.18 0.32
CA ARG A 129 -27.56 -2.92 1.57
C ARG A 129 -26.43 -3.92 1.78
N ALA A 130 -25.99 -4.13 3.02
CA ALA A 130 -25.14 -5.25 3.40
C ALA A 130 -25.82 -6.03 4.54
N GLU A 131 -25.79 -7.36 4.47
CA GLU A 131 -26.44 -8.23 5.45
C GLU A 131 -25.72 -9.58 5.56
N VAL A 132 -25.92 -10.23 6.70
CA VAL A 132 -25.48 -11.61 6.93
C VAL A 132 -26.71 -12.51 6.91
N LEU A 133 -26.76 -13.43 5.94
CA LEU A 133 -27.88 -14.33 5.73
C LEU A 133 -27.47 -15.79 5.95
N ALA A 134 -28.42 -16.65 6.32
CA ALA A 134 -28.22 -18.08 6.21
C ALA A 134 -28.10 -18.48 4.73
N ARG A 135 -27.29 -19.49 4.43
CA ARG A 135 -27.08 -19.96 3.04
C ARG A 135 -28.39 -20.30 2.31
N GLY A 136 -29.40 -20.83 3.01
CA GLY A 136 -30.70 -21.17 2.44
C GLY A 136 -31.50 -19.96 1.95
N ASP A 137 -31.28 -18.78 2.54
CA ASP A 137 -32.02 -17.56 2.23
C ASP A 137 -31.42 -16.76 1.07
N LEU A 138 -30.26 -17.17 0.56
CA LEU A 138 -29.59 -16.50 -0.56
C LEU A 138 -30.44 -16.47 -1.83
N TYR A 139 -31.20 -17.53 -2.07
CA TYR A 139 -31.97 -17.75 -3.30
C TYR A 139 -33.49 -17.61 -3.11
N ALA A 140 -33.95 -17.33 -1.89
CA ALA A 140 -35.37 -17.14 -1.62
C ALA A 140 -35.86 -15.85 -2.30
N ALA A 141 -37.00 -15.93 -3.00
CA ALA A 141 -37.67 -14.76 -3.55
C ALA A 141 -38.01 -13.80 -2.39
N ARG A 142 -37.49 -12.57 -2.46
CA ARG A 142 -37.71 -11.58 -1.40
C ARG A 142 -39.12 -11.04 -1.51
N ASP A 143 -39.90 -11.17 -0.44
CA ASP A 143 -41.08 -10.35 -0.23
C ASP A 143 -40.62 -8.94 0.19
N PRO A 144 -40.87 -7.88 -0.60
CA PRO A 144 -40.45 -6.52 -0.28
C PRO A 144 -41.12 -5.95 0.97
N SER A 145 -42.21 -6.56 1.47
CA SER A 145 -42.90 -6.16 2.69
C SER A 145 -42.40 -6.88 3.95
N ALA A 146 -41.57 -7.92 3.80
CA ALA A 146 -41.05 -8.67 4.93
C ALA A 146 -39.77 -8.01 5.49
N PRO A 147 -39.70 -7.73 6.81
CA PRO A 147 -38.45 -7.33 7.44
C PRO A 147 -37.43 -8.45 7.23
N ALA A 148 -36.23 -8.08 6.77
CA ALA A 148 -35.14 -9.05 6.64
C ALA A 148 -34.89 -9.68 8.01
N LYS A 149 -35.08 -10.99 8.12
CA LYS A 149 -34.78 -11.71 9.35
C LYS A 149 -33.26 -11.87 9.45
N PRO A 150 -32.60 -11.29 10.47
CA PRO A 150 -31.20 -11.62 10.74
C PRO A 150 -31.11 -13.13 11.04
N ALA A 151 -30.02 -13.75 10.59
CA ALA A 151 -29.77 -15.16 10.85
C ALA A 151 -29.84 -15.46 12.36
N SER A 152 -30.54 -16.53 12.73
CA SER A 152 -30.65 -16.94 14.13
C SER A 152 -29.30 -17.49 14.62
N PRO A 153 -28.94 -17.34 15.91
CA PRO A 153 -27.62 -17.76 16.45
C PRO A 153 -27.24 -19.23 16.22
N GLY A 154 -28.19 -20.09 15.80
CA GLY A 154 -27.98 -21.52 15.55
C GLY A 154 -27.80 -21.92 14.07
N GLU A 155 -27.91 -21.01 13.11
CA GLU A 155 -27.68 -21.33 11.68
C GLU A 155 -26.19 -21.21 11.33
N GLN A 156 -25.52 -22.36 11.27
CA GLN A 156 -24.06 -22.48 11.33
C GLN A 156 -23.29 -22.00 10.08
N ALA A 157 -23.97 -21.62 8.99
CA ALA A 157 -23.33 -21.06 7.81
C ALA A 157 -23.97 -19.74 7.38
N THR A 158 -23.55 -18.68 8.07
CA THR A 158 -23.90 -17.31 7.74
C THR A 158 -22.97 -16.75 6.66
N VAL A 159 -23.56 -16.29 5.56
CA VAL A 159 -22.89 -15.76 4.37
C VAL A 159 -23.04 -14.25 4.34
N PHE A 160 -21.95 -13.56 4.02
CA PHE A 160 -21.98 -12.11 3.77
C PHE A 160 -22.60 -11.82 2.41
N VAL A 161 -23.61 -10.94 2.38
CA VAL A 161 -24.36 -10.57 1.19
C VAL A 161 -24.37 -9.05 1.06
N VAL A 162 -23.97 -8.57 -0.12
CA VAL A 162 -24.03 -7.16 -0.48
C VAL A 162 -25.01 -6.99 -1.63
N THR A 163 -25.99 -6.12 -1.46
CA THR A 163 -26.83 -5.64 -2.55
C THR A 163 -26.12 -4.45 -3.17
N VAL A 164 -25.61 -4.65 -4.39
CA VAL A 164 -24.94 -3.62 -5.18
C VAL A 164 -26.00 -2.85 -5.95
N SER A 165 -25.89 -1.53 -5.93
CA SER A 165 -26.65 -0.61 -6.79
C SER A 165 -25.73 -0.11 -7.90
N LEU A 166 -26.15 -0.24 -9.15
CA LEU A 166 -25.51 0.41 -10.29
C LEU A 166 -26.42 1.49 -10.83
N HIS A 167 -25.88 2.70 -11.01
CA HIS A 167 -26.60 3.85 -11.50
C HIS A 167 -25.97 4.32 -12.82
N ASN A 168 -26.78 4.35 -13.88
CA ASN A 168 -26.36 4.90 -15.17
C ASN A 168 -26.42 6.42 -15.11
N LEU A 169 -25.26 7.07 -15.09
CA LEU A 169 -25.13 8.52 -15.05
C LEU A 169 -25.19 9.15 -16.47
N GLY A 170 -25.06 8.31 -17.50
CA GLY A 170 -25.03 8.75 -18.89
C GLY A 170 -26.41 8.85 -19.56
N GLY A 171 -26.40 9.37 -20.78
CA GLY A 171 -27.59 9.46 -21.65
C GLY A 171 -27.82 8.22 -22.53
N ARG A 172 -27.00 7.16 -22.39
CA ARG A 172 -27.04 5.96 -23.23
C ARG A 172 -27.41 4.74 -22.40
N THR A 173 -28.26 3.87 -22.93
CA THR A 173 -28.60 2.59 -22.28
C THR A 173 -27.37 1.70 -22.19
N ILE A 174 -27.08 1.20 -20.99
CA ILE A 174 -25.96 0.30 -20.70
C ILE A 174 -26.47 -1.14 -20.76
N THR A 175 -25.79 -2.00 -21.52
CA THR A 175 -26.14 -3.42 -21.67
C THR A 175 -25.18 -4.36 -20.94
N GLY A 176 -23.98 -3.87 -20.59
CA GLY A 176 -22.98 -4.64 -19.87
C GLY A 176 -22.11 -3.74 -18.98
N VAL A 177 -21.78 -4.23 -17.79
CA VAL A 177 -20.86 -3.57 -16.85
C VAL A 177 -19.99 -4.64 -16.21
N GLN A 178 -18.69 -4.40 -16.16
CA GLN A 178 -17.73 -5.24 -15.45
C GLN A 178 -16.83 -4.38 -14.55
N GLY A 179 -16.57 -4.84 -13.32
CA GLY A 179 -15.65 -4.16 -12.40
C GLY A 179 -15.68 -4.73 -10.98
N SER A 180 -14.80 -4.23 -10.11
CA SER A 180 -14.81 -4.58 -8.68
C SER A 180 -15.36 -3.44 -7.83
N LEU A 181 -16.21 -3.80 -6.87
CA LEU A 181 -16.62 -2.93 -5.77
C LEU A 181 -15.91 -3.38 -4.50
N GLU A 182 -15.19 -2.45 -3.88
CA GLU A 182 -14.36 -2.67 -2.71
C GLU A 182 -14.69 -1.67 -1.60
N ALA A 183 -14.37 -2.01 -0.36
CA ALA A 183 -14.40 -1.11 0.78
C ALA A 183 -12.98 -0.97 1.34
N ARG A 184 -12.47 0.26 1.39
CA ARG A 184 -11.19 0.57 2.04
C ARG A 184 -11.44 0.92 3.50
N ASP A 185 -10.86 0.13 4.39
CA ASP A 185 -10.80 0.42 5.82
C ASP A 185 -9.56 1.26 6.11
N ARG A 186 -9.71 2.37 6.85
CA ARG A 186 -8.59 3.22 7.26
C ARG A 186 -7.57 2.49 8.13
N GLU A 187 -7.99 1.44 8.82
CA GLU A 187 -7.15 0.67 9.75
C GLU A 187 -6.54 -0.59 9.11
N ALA A 188 -7.01 -0.99 7.93
CA ALA A 188 -6.54 -2.20 7.27
C ALA A 188 -5.62 -1.89 6.08
N TRP A 189 -4.59 -2.72 5.92
CA TRP A 189 -3.67 -2.62 4.78
C TRP A 189 -4.30 -3.03 3.44
N LEU A 190 -5.25 -3.96 3.46
CA LEU A 190 -5.92 -4.47 2.26
C LEU A 190 -7.40 -4.06 2.23
N PRO A 191 -7.93 -3.73 1.04
CA PRO A 191 -9.36 -3.47 0.89
C PRO A 191 -10.17 -4.74 1.09
N LEU A 192 -11.39 -4.56 1.59
CA LEU A 192 -12.41 -5.60 1.62
C LEU A 192 -13.08 -5.70 0.24
N ASN A 193 -12.92 -6.83 -0.44
CA ASN A 193 -13.62 -7.11 -1.69
C ASN A 193 -15.10 -7.37 -1.43
N LEU A 194 -15.99 -6.50 -1.91
CA LEU A 194 -17.43 -6.61 -1.68
C LEU A 194 -18.11 -7.40 -2.80
N CYS A 195 -17.83 -7.07 -4.06
CA CYS A 195 -18.40 -7.76 -5.20
C CYS A 195 -17.55 -7.62 -6.46
N TRP A 196 -17.45 -8.71 -7.23
CA TRP A 196 -17.15 -8.63 -8.65
C TRP A 196 -18.46 -8.44 -9.42
N VAL A 197 -18.63 -7.26 -10.00
CA VAL A 197 -19.79 -6.90 -10.80
C VAL A 197 -19.58 -7.43 -12.21
N ASP A 198 -20.51 -8.27 -12.66
CA ASP A 198 -20.67 -8.63 -14.06
C ASP A 198 -22.17 -8.65 -14.38
N LEU A 199 -22.59 -7.69 -15.21
CA LEU A 199 -23.99 -7.51 -15.56
C LEU A 199 -24.45 -8.38 -16.73
N GLY A 200 -23.55 -9.19 -17.31
CA GLY A 200 -23.89 -10.09 -18.42
C GLY A 200 -25.17 -10.89 -18.14
N GLY A 201 -26.26 -10.57 -18.85
CA GLY A 201 -27.54 -11.26 -18.75
C GLY A 201 -28.54 -10.75 -17.69
N ARG A 202 -28.29 -9.63 -16.99
CA ARG A 202 -29.22 -9.07 -15.97
C ARG A 202 -30.18 -7.98 -16.48
N GLY A 203 -30.21 -7.76 -17.79
CA GLY A 203 -31.03 -6.74 -18.44
C GLY A 203 -30.37 -5.37 -18.51
N PRO A 204 -30.82 -4.47 -19.40
CA PRO A 204 -30.19 -3.17 -19.60
C PRO A 204 -30.43 -2.21 -18.42
N ILE A 205 -29.53 -1.23 -18.27
CA ILE A 205 -29.70 -0.08 -17.38
C ILE A 205 -30.02 1.15 -18.24
N GLU A 206 -31.26 1.60 -18.19
CA GLU A 206 -31.68 2.80 -18.92
C GLU A 206 -31.00 4.08 -18.40
N PRO A 207 -30.92 5.16 -19.21
CA PRO A 207 -30.38 6.43 -18.77
C PRO A 207 -31.00 6.93 -17.46
N ALA A 208 -30.17 7.49 -16.57
CA ALA A 208 -30.57 7.97 -15.23
C ALA A 208 -31.28 6.93 -14.34
N SER A 209 -31.22 5.65 -14.71
CA SER A 209 -31.89 4.57 -13.98
C SER A 209 -30.89 3.77 -13.15
N ARG A 210 -31.42 3.08 -12.14
CA ARG A 210 -30.67 2.24 -11.22
C ARG A 210 -31.14 0.80 -11.33
N VAL A 211 -30.19 -0.11 -11.23
CA VAL A 211 -30.47 -1.54 -11.01
C VAL A 211 -29.78 -2.00 -9.74
N GLU A 212 -30.42 -2.93 -9.04
CA GLU A 212 -29.88 -3.52 -7.83
C GLU A 212 -29.81 -5.03 -7.96
N PHE A 213 -28.74 -5.60 -7.42
CA PHE A 213 -28.61 -7.05 -7.37
C PHE A 213 -27.72 -7.51 -6.22
N ARG A 214 -27.94 -8.75 -5.80
CA ARG A 214 -27.16 -9.37 -4.73
C ARG A 214 -25.86 -9.95 -5.26
N CYS A 215 -24.81 -9.75 -4.48
CA CYS A 215 -23.53 -10.43 -4.55
C CYS A 215 -23.28 -11.16 -3.24
N ALA A 216 -22.85 -12.41 -3.33
CA ALA A 216 -22.46 -13.21 -2.19
C ALA A 216 -21.49 -14.30 -2.65
N ASN A 217 -20.60 -14.73 -1.77
CA ASN A 217 -19.88 -15.98 -1.94
C ASN A 217 -20.52 -17.04 -1.05
N PRO A 218 -21.41 -17.91 -1.58
CA PRO A 218 -22.16 -18.87 -0.77
C PRO A 218 -21.26 -19.86 -0.02
N ASN A 219 -20.03 -20.04 -0.48
CA ASN A 219 -19.07 -21.00 0.08
C ASN A 219 -18.23 -20.41 1.21
N ARG A 220 -18.33 -19.10 1.48
CA ARG A 220 -17.54 -18.42 2.50
C ARG A 220 -18.42 -17.91 3.63
N HIS A 221 -18.04 -18.24 4.85
CA HIS A 221 -18.65 -17.65 6.04
C HIS A 221 -18.26 -16.18 6.16
N ALA A 222 -19.18 -15.35 6.63
CA ALA A 222 -18.89 -13.96 6.93
C ALA A 222 -17.70 -13.86 7.91
N SER A 223 -16.74 -13.00 7.60
CA SER A 223 -15.56 -12.69 8.41
C SER A 223 -15.84 -11.61 9.45
N ALA A 224 -14.91 -11.37 10.38
CA ALA A 224 -15.04 -10.29 11.35
C ALA A 224 -15.06 -8.91 10.66
N GLN A 225 -14.24 -8.71 9.63
CA GLN A 225 -14.18 -7.46 8.86
C GLN A 225 -15.49 -7.19 8.08
N GLU A 226 -16.11 -8.23 7.52
CA GLU A 226 -17.41 -8.10 6.83
C GLU A 226 -18.56 -7.81 7.79
N ARG A 227 -18.54 -8.39 9.00
CA ARG A 227 -19.50 -8.01 10.05
C ARG A 227 -19.28 -6.58 10.51
N ALA A 228 -18.02 -6.18 10.72
CA ALA A 228 -17.68 -4.81 11.03
C ALA A 228 -18.19 -3.85 9.95
N PHE A 229 -18.04 -4.17 8.66
CA PHE A 229 -18.58 -3.36 7.56
C PHE A 229 -20.12 -3.20 7.60
N ILE A 230 -20.86 -4.19 8.09
CA ILE A 230 -22.33 -4.11 8.24
C ILE A 230 -22.72 -3.26 9.44
N ASP A 231 -22.01 -3.46 10.54
CA ASP A 231 -22.32 -2.84 11.83
C ASP A 231 -21.85 -1.38 11.89
N ASP A 232 -21.08 -0.92 10.90
CA ASP A 232 -20.48 0.41 10.91
C ASP A 232 -21.42 1.51 10.40
N ASP A 233 -21.83 2.39 11.31
CA ASP A 233 -22.46 3.68 11.01
C ASP A 233 -21.42 4.83 10.89
N SER A 234 -20.12 4.53 10.95
CA SER A 234 -19.03 5.52 10.93
C SER A 234 -18.31 5.58 9.58
N ASP A 235 -17.68 6.74 9.29
CA ASP A 235 -16.88 7.02 8.07
C ASP A 235 -15.59 6.15 7.95
N ARG A 236 -15.50 5.01 8.64
CA ARG A 236 -14.34 4.11 8.63
C ARG A 236 -14.08 3.52 7.25
N PHE A 237 -15.15 3.09 6.57
CA PHE A 237 -15.05 2.44 5.27
C PHE A 237 -15.32 3.44 4.15
N THR A 238 -14.44 3.47 3.16
CA THR A 238 -14.65 4.21 1.91
C THR A 238 -14.91 3.24 0.78
N LEU A 239 -16.07 3.36 0.11
CA LEU A 239 -16.38 2.54 -1.06
C LEU A 239 -15.52 2.96 -2.26
N VAL A 240 -15.00 1.98 -2.98
CA VAL A 240 -14.17 2.17 -4.16
C VAL A 240 -14.73 1.35 -5.30
N TRP A 241 -15.14 2.03 -6.37
CA TRP A 241 -15.57 1.42 -7.62
C TRP A 241 -14.44 1.41 -8.64
N ASN A 242 -14.07 0.22 -9.10
CA ASN A 242 -13.05 -0.01 -10.11
C ASN A 242 -13.68 -0.63 -11.38
N PRO A 243 -14.35 0.18 -12.21
CA PRO A 243 -14.93 -0.30 -13.47
C PRO A 243 -13.82 -0.70 -14.44
N ARG A 244 -14.03 -1.81 -15.14
CA ARG A 244 -13.13 -2.28 -16.21
C ARG A 244 -13.71 -2.10 -17.60
N ARG A 245 -15.01 -2.35 -17.75
CA ARG A 245 -15.70 -2.25 -19.04
C ARG A 245 -17.15 -1.82 -18.86
N VAL A 246 -17.63 -0.99 -19.78
CA VAL A 246 -19.04 -0.64 -19.95
C VAL A 246 -19.41 -0.83 -21.42
N GLU A 247 -20.48 -1.55 -21.68
CA GLU A 247 -21.03 -1.80 -23.02
C GLU A 247 -22.38 -1.10 -23.15
N PHE A 248 -22.60 -0.47 -24.31
CA PHE A 248 -23.82 0.30 -24.60
C PHE A 248 -24.68 -0.41 -25.64
N ALA A 249 -25.98 -0.09 -25.63
CA ALA A 249 -26.95 -0.66 -26.57
C ALA A 249 -26.67 -0.33 -28.05
N ASP A 250 -25.89 0.73 -28.33
CA ASP A 250 -25.46 1.10 -29.68
C ASP A 250 -24.28 0.24 -30.21
N GLY A 251 -23.80 -0.71 -29.41
CA GLY A 251 -22.67 -1.59 -29.72
C GLY A 251 -21.30 -0.98 -29.40
N SER A 252 -21.24 0.26 -28.93
CA SER A 252 -20.00 0.87 -28.45
C SER A 252 -19.63 0.36 -27.04
N SER A 253 -18.35 0.47 -26.69
CA SER A 253 -17.85 0.12 -25.36
C SER A 253 -16.77 1.09 -24.88
N LEU A 254 -16.69 1.22 -23.56
CA LEU A 254 -15.57 1.84 -22.85
C LEU A 254 -14.81 0.75 -22.11
N ASP A 255 -13.49 0.79 -22.20
CA ASP A 255 -12.60 -0.17 -21.52
C ASP A 255 -11.46 0.59 -20.86
N SER A 256 -11.13 0.22 -19.63
CA SER A 256 -10.02 0.80 -18.89
C SER A 256 -8.64 0.38 -19.44
N GLY A 257 -8.54 -0.73 -20.19
CA GLY A 257 -7.29 -1.29 -20.69
C GLY A 257 -6.38 -1.85 -19.60
N LEU A 258 -6.92 -2.08 -18.39
CA LEU A 258 -6.21 -2.54 -17.18
C LEU A 258 -6.43 -4.03 -16.86
#